data_AF-A0A9E2FHY9-F1
#
_entry.id   AF-A0A9E2FHY9-F1
#
_cell.length_a   1.000
_cell.length_b   1.000
_cell.length_c   1.000
_cell.angle_alpha   90.00
_cell.angle_beta   90.00
_cell.angle_gamma   90.00
#
_symmetry.space_group_name_H-M   'P 1'
#
loop_
_entity.id
_entity.type
_entity.pdbx_description
1 polymer ?
#
loop_
_entity_poly.entity_id
_entity_poly.type
_entity_poly.pdbx_seq_one_letter_code
_entity_poly.pdbx_strand_id
1 'polypeptide(L)'
;MPNPSTPASSRLMTVQFGFAAVLLLLAAILAGPVAKWMSFKQAKLALPLKQPLGTLDVASLAPFRVMERITLEPTVVEALGTQQYLSWLLEDTSVPADSPLKYASLAVTYYSGGADMVPHIPDVCLLGSGYEPAQAHENTEITLDWAGGELAEIPVRVCTFVKTAIFQRQRLTVVYSFYSNGRFVATRTKVRLRINDPTDTYAFFSKIEVSFPQATRAESIDGTRKIFERVLPVLVRDHWPDFEAAEDAARNDRAVPRKNSDSAGPPIEPN
;
A
#
# COMPACT_ATOMS: atom_id res chain seq x y z
N MET A 1 -22.84 -40.00 70.05
CA MET A 1 -22.18 -38.70 70.30
C MET A 1 -21.86 -38.06 68.97
N PRO A 2 -22.54 -36.96 68.59
CA PRO A 2 -22.34 -36.30 67.30
C PRO A 2 -21.12 -35.37 67.31
N ASN A 3 -20.33 -35.41 66.25
CA ASN A 3 -19.17 -34.56 66.03
C ASN A 3 -19.61 -33.11 65.69
N PRO A 4 -19.04 -32.07 66.30
CA PRO A 4 -19.35 -30.70 65.95
C PRO A 4 -18.76 -30.33 64.58
N SER A 5 -19.66 -29.89 63.69
CA SER A 5 -19.36 -29.32 62.38
C SER A 5 -18.46 -28.08 62.49
N THR A 6 -17.32 -28.11 61.81
CA THR A 6 -16.40 -26.97 61.65
C THR A 6 -17.06 -25.91 60.77
N PRO A 7 -17.13 -24.63 61.16
CA PRO A 7 -17.59 -23.58 60.27
C PRO A 7 -16.56 -23.36 59.16
N ALA A 8 -16.95 -23.59 57.91
CA ALA A 8 -16.16 -23.23 56.74
C ALA A 8 -15.91 -21.71 56.77
N SER A 9 -14.68 -21.31 57.12
CA SER A 9 -14.29 -19.90 57.13
C SER A 9 -14.36 -19.38 55.69
N SER A 10 -15.34 -18.53 55.41
CA SER A 10 -15.45 -17.78 54.16
C SER A 10 -14.33 -16.74 54.10
N ARG A 11 -13.11 -17.15 53.75
CA ARG A 11 -12.03 -16.23 53.35
C ARG A 11 -12.28 -15.78 51.91
N LEU A 12 -13.38 -15.06 51.70
CA LEU A 12 -13.85 -14.65 50.38
C LEU A 12 -13.10 -13.47 49.76
N MET A 13 -12.09 -12.90 50.43
CA MET A 13 -11.18 -11.95 49.80
C MET A 13 -9.77 -12.14 50.36
N THR A 14 -8.98 -13.00 49.73
CA THR A 14 -7.52 -12.88 49.86
C THR A 14 -7.09 -11.55 49.23
N VAL A 15 -6.03 -10.92 49.78
CA VAL A 15 -5.48 -9.66 49.24
C VAL A 15 -5.20 -9.76 47.73
N GLN A 16 -4.82 -10.95 47.26
CA GLN A 16 -4.65 -11.28 45.84
C GLN A 16 -5.93 -11.14 45.02
N PHE A 17 -7.08 -11.60 45.54
CA PHE A 17 -8.37 -11.45 44.87
C PHE A 17 -8.79 -9.98 44.77
N GLY A 18 -8.57 -9.20 45.83
CA GLY A 18 -8.83 -7.75 45.81
C GLY A 18 -7.99 -7.03 44.74
N PHE A 19 -6.70 -7.35 44.65
CA PHE A 19 -5.81 -6.79 43.63
C PHE A 19 -6.23 -7.16 42.21
N ALA A 20 -6.59 -8.43 41.97
CA ALA A 20 -7.08 -8.89 40.68
C ALA A 20 -8.40 -8.20 40.28
N ALA A 21 -9.33 -8.05 41.23
CA ALA A 21 -10.60 -7.35 40.99
C ALA A 21 -10.39 -5.87 40.65
N VAL A 22 -9.47 -5.18 41.34
CA VAL A 22 -9.11 -3.79 41.04
C VAL A 22 -8.45 -3.67 39.67
N LEU A 23 -7.52 -4.55 39.31
CA LEU A 23 -6.89 -4.56 37.99
C LEU A 23 -7.91 -4.79 36.87
N LEU A 24 -8.83 -5.74 37.04
CA LEU A 24 -9.88 -6.00 36.06
C LEU A 24 -10.84 -4.82 35.93
N LEU A 25 -11.21 -4.19 37.04
CA LEU A 25 -12.06 -3.00 37.04
C LEU A 25 -11.37 -1.83 36.32
N LEU A 26 -10.08 -1.59 36.61
CA LEU A 26 -9.27 -0.57 35.93
C LEU A 26 -9.16 -0.87 34.42
N ALA A 27 -8.87 -2.11 34.05
CA ALA A 27 -8.81 -2.52 32.65
C ALA A 27 -10.16 -2.31 31.93
N ALA A 28 -11.27 -2.66 32.57
CA ALA A 28 -12.61 -2.47 32.00
C ALA A 28 -12.95 -0.98 31.82
N ILE A 29 -12.61 -0.12 32.79
CA ILE A 29 -12.82 1.32 32.71
C ILE A 29 -11.95 1.94 31.59
N LEU A 30 -10.69 1.51 31.47
CA LEU A 30 -9.75 2.05 30.50
C LEU A 30 -9.93 1.49 29.08
N ALA A 31 -10.52 0.30 28.93
CA ALA A 31 -10.69 -0.36 27.64
C ALA A 31 -11.46 0.50 26.63
N GLY A 32 -12.55 1.15 27.05
CA GLY A 32 -13.36 2.01 26.17
C GLY A 32 -12.59 3.23 25.64
N PRO A 33 -12.02 4.09 26.52
CA PRO A 33 -11.18 5.21 26.11
C PRO A 33 -9.99 4.81 25.25
N VAL A 34 -9.30 3.72 25.62
CA VAL A 34 -8.15 3.21 24.85
C VAL A 34 -8.60 2.71 23.47
N ALA A 35 -9.69 1.95 23.38
CA ALA A 35 -10.22 1.48 22.10
C ALA A 35 -10.65 2.63 21.20
N LYS A 36 -11.33 3.65 21.74
CA LYS A 36 -11.72 4.85 20.99
C LYS A 36 -10.51 5.63 20.49
N TRP A 37 -9.49 5.77 21.33
CA TRP A 37 -8.24 6.43 20.96
C TRP A 37 -7.47 5.65 19.88
N MET A 38 -7.38 4.33 19.99
CA MET A 38 -6.76 3.46 18.98
C MET A 38 -7.55 3.49 17.65
N SER A 39 -8.88 3.45 17.70
CA SER A 39 -9.73 3.51 16.49
C SER A 39 -9.57 4.85 15.77
N PHE A 40 -9.50 5.97 16.50
CA PHE A 40 -9.21 7.28 15.90
C PHE A 40 -7.82 7.33 15.26
N LYS A 41 -6.81 6.73 15.89
CA LYS A 41 -5.44 6.65 15.35
C LYS A 41 -5.31 5.70 14.14
N GLN A 42 -6.20 4.73 14.02
CA GLN A 42 -6.30 3.80 12.89
C GLN A 42 -7.10 4.39 11.71
N ALA A 43 -7.94 5.39 11.95
CA ALA A 43 -8.66 6.10 10.89
C ALA A 43 -7.72 7.06 10.14
N LYS A 44 -6.89 6.50 9.25
CA LYS A 44 -5.96 7.27 8.42
C LYS A 44 -6.72 8.14 7.42
N LEU A 45 -6.30 9.39 7.29
CA LEU A 45 -6.83 10.29 6.28
C LEU A 45 -6.30 9.90 4.89
N ALA A 46 -7.15 10.11 3.88
CA ALA A 46 -6.72 9.99 2.51
C ALA A 46 -5.80 11.16 2.14
N LEU A 47 -4.77 10.85 1.35
CA LEU A 47 -3.86 11.76 0.70
C LEU A 47 -4.10 11.59 -0.80
N PRO A 48 -4.68 12.57 -1.51
CA PRO A 48 -4.97 12.42 -2.93
C PRO A 48 -3.68 12.47 -3.77
N LEU A 49 -3.74 11.92 -4.97
CA LEU A 49 -2.71 12.13 -5.99
C LEU A 49 -2.58 13.62 -6.34
N LYS A 50 -1.36 14.06 -6.68
CA LYS A 50 -1.11 15.37 -7.30
C LYS A 50 -1.83 15.47 -8.65
N GLN A 51 -1.76 14.40 -9.44
CA GLN A 51 -2.43 14.26 -10.73
C GLN A 51 -2.94 12.83 -10.93
N PRO A 52 -4.09 12.63 -11.60
CA PRO A 52 -4.61 11.29 -11.90
C PRO A 52 -3.58 10.44 -12.66
N LEU A 53 -3.52 9.14 -12.40
CA LEU A 53 -2.55 8.27 -13.09
C LEU A 53 -2.77 8.21 -14.61
N GLY A 54 -4.02 8.39 -15.06
CA GLY A 54 -4.36 8.40 -16.49
C GLY A 54 -3.77 9.58 -17.28
N THR A 55 -3.26 10.63 -16.62
CA THR A 55 -2.63 11.79 -17.26
C THR A 55 -1.11 11.69 -17.36
N LEU A 56 -0.53 10.53 -17.06
CA LEU A 56 0.91 10.32 -17.12
C LEU A 56 1.48 10.63 -18.50
N ASP A 57 2.55 11.44 -18.53
CA ASP A 57 3.18 11.88 -19.77
C ASP A 57 3.88 10.72 -20.47
N VAL A 58 3.31 10.29 -21.59
CA VAL A 58 3.83 9.18 -22.39
C VAL A 58 5.19 9.53 -23.02
N ALA A 59 5.44 10.81 -23.33
CA ALA A 59 6.69 11.23 -23.97
C ALA A 59 7.90 11.00 -23.04
N SER A 60 7.71 11.18 -21.73
CA SER A 60 8.74 10.89 -20.72
C SER A 60 9.14 9.42 -20.61
N LEU A 61 8.37 8.50 -21.21
CA LEU A 61 8.65 7.07 -21.18
C LEU A 61 9.54 6.59 -22.33
N ALA A 62 9.97 7.47 -23.25
CA ALA A 62 10.87 7.09 -24.33
C ALA A 62 12.10 6.29 -23.81
N PRO A 63 12.47 5.17 -24.44
CA PRO A 63 12.02 4.67 -25.75
C PRO A 63 10.75 3.80 -25.72
N PHE A 64 10.05 3.68 -24.60
CA PHE A 64 8.83 2.88 -24.51
C PHE A 64 7.64 3.64 -25.11
N ARG A 65 6.98 3.01 -26.08
CA ARG A 65 5.75 3.50 -26.70
C ARG A 65 4.55 2.78 -26.11
N VAL A 66 3.52 3.52 -25.71
CA VAL A 66 2.24 2.93 -25.30
C VAL A 66 1.50 2.44 -26.53
N MET A 67 1.33 1.12 -26.64
CA MET A 67 0.59 0.46 -27.71
C MET A 67 -0.90 0.41 -27.40
N GLU A 68 -1.24 0.13 -26.15
CA GLU A 68 -2.62 -0.02 -25.71
C GLU A 68 -2.81 0.50 -24.29
N ARG A 69 -3.94 1.16 -24.06
CA ARG A 69 -4.41 1.54 -22.73
C ARG A 69 -5.58 0.65 -22.36
N ILE A 70 -5.31 -0.34 -21.53
CA ILE A 70 -6.28 -1.35 -21.13
C ILE A 70 -7.22 -0.72 -20.10
N THR A 71 -8.51 -0.71 -20.42
CA THR A 71 -9.56 -0.37 -19.47
C THR A 71 -9.96 -1.63 -18.73
N LEU A 72 -9.87 -1.62 -17.40
CA LEU A 72 -10.24 -2.76 -16.59
C LEU A 72 -11.77 -2.88 -16.51
N GLU A 73 -12.27 -4.12 -16.48
CA GLU A 73 -13.69 -4.37 -16.29
C GLU A 73 -14.18 -3.79 -14.95
N PRO A 74 -15.45 -3.33 -14.85
CA PRO A 74 -15.97 -2.73 -13.64
C PRO A 74 -15.84 -3.61 -12.39
N THR A 75 -16.01 -4.93 -12.55
CA THR A 75 -15.87 -5.93 -11.47
C THR A 75 -14.43 -6.03 -10.97
N VAL A 76 -13.44 -5.89 -11.87
CA VAL A 76 -12.02 -5.87 -11.52
C VAL A 76 -11.69 -4.57 -10.78
N VAL A 77 -12.22 -3.44 -11.25
CA VAL A 77 -12.05 -2.13 -10.60
C VAL A 77 -12.67 -2.12 -9.19
N GLU A 78 -13.86 -2.70 -9.04
CA GLU A 78 -14.51 -2.87 -7.73
C GLU A 78 -13.66 -3.75 -6.81
N ALA A 79 -13.15 -4.88 -7.32
CA ALA A 79 -12.27 -5.77 -6.55
C ALA A 79 -10.94 -5.10 -6.17
N LEU A 80 -10.41 -4.20 -7.01
CA LEU A 80 -9.27 -3.36 -6.67
C LEU A 80 -9.61 -2.28 -5.64
N GLY A 81 -10.87 -1.90 -5.46
CA GLY A 81 -11.27 -0.87 -4.50
C GLY A 81 -10.70 0.53 -4.81
N THR A 82 -10.24 0.77 -6.04
CA THR A 82 -9.73 2.08 -6.48
C THR A 82 -10.01 2.35 -7.95
N GLN A 83 -10.32 3.61 -8.26
CA GLN A 83 -10.46 4.11 -9.62
C GLN A 83 -9.15 4.69 -10.16
N GLN A 84 -8.12 4.83 -9.32
CA GLN A 84 -6.82 5.35 -9.70
C GLN A 84 -5.93 4.20 -10.14
N TYR A 85 -5.99 3.87 -11.43
CA TYR A 85 -5.16 2.85 -12.03
C TYR A 85 -4.65 3.25 -13.42
N LEU A 86 -3.62 2.53 -13.85
CA LEU A 86 -3.03 2.54 -15.17
C LEU A 86 -2.74 1.08 -15.53
N SER A 87 -3.15 0.63 -16.71
CA SER A 87 -2.82 -0.70 -17.23
C SER A 87 -2.49 -0.56 -18.72
N TRP A 88 -1.21 -0.59 -19.07
CA TRP A 88 -0.72 -0.29 -20.40
C TRP A 88 0.08 -1.45 -20.97
N LEU A 89 -0.08 -1.69 -22.28
CA LEU A 89 0.85 -2.49 -23.07
C LEU A 89 1.88 -1.54 -23.68
N LEU A 90 3.14 -1.77 -23.37
CA LEU A 90 4.28 -0.99 -23.86
C LEU A 90 5.04 -1.77 -24.92
N GLU A 91 5.58 -1.05 -25.90
CA GLU A 91 6.57 -1.55 -26.84
C GLU A 91 7.89 -0.80 -26.61
N ASP A 92 9.00 -1.52 -26.44
CA ASP A 92 10.33 -0.93 -26.46
C ASP A 92 10.79 -0.76 -27.91
N THR A 93 10.89 0.47 -28.40
CA THR A 93 11.32 0.73 -29.79
C THR A 93 12.83 0.66 -29.98
N SER A 94 13.61 0.52 -28.90
CA SER A 94 15.07 0.46 -28.96
C SER A 94 15.63 -0.95 -29.15
N VAL A 95 14.81 -1.99 -28.94
CA VAL A 95 15.20 -3.40 -29.06
C VAL A 95 14.69 -4.04 -30.37
N PRO A 96 15.38 -5.08 -30.87
CA PRO A 96 14.93 -5.87 -32.02
C PRO A 96 13.53 -6.47 -31.84
N ALA A 97 12.86 -6.77 -32.96
CA ALA A 97 11.49 -7.27 -32.97
C ALA A 97 11.31 -8.66 -32.32
N ASP A 98 12.36 -9.48 -32.33
CA ASP A 98 12.43 -10.81 -31.72
C ASP A 98 12.90 -10.79 -30.26
N SER A 99 13.18 -9.61 -29.71
CA SER A 99 13.59 -9.49 -28.31
C SER A 99 12.47 -9.92 -27.36
N PRO A 100 12.76 -10.74 -26.33
CA PRO A 100 11.76 -11.09 -25.31
C PRO A 100 11.30 -9.89 -24.48
N LEU A 101 12.03 -8.77 -24.53
CA LEU A 101 11.72 -7.51 -23.85
C LEU A 101 10.93 -6.53 -24.73
N LYS A 102 10.61 -6.92 -25.97
CA LYS A 102 9.96 -6.04 -26.95
C LYS A 102 8.62 -5.49 -26.45
N TYR A 103 7.84 -6.32 -25.76
CA TYR A 103 6.53 -5.96 -25.22
C TYR A 103 6.45 -6.18 -23.72
N ALA A 104 5.95 -5.18 -22.99
CA ALA A 104 5.80 -5.21 -21.54
C ALA A 104 4.37 -4.82 -21.14
N SER A 105 3.80 -5.51 -20.15
CA SER A 105 2.62 -5.02 -19.45
C SER A 105 3.06 -4.21 -18.24
N LEU A 106 2.63 -2.95 -18.16
CA LEU A 106 2.83 -2.05 -17.03
C LEU A 106 1.48 -1.81 -16.34
N ALA A 107 1.42 -2.06 -15.04
CA ALA A 107 0.28 -1.72 -14.22
C ALA A 107 0.70 -0.85 -13.02
N VAL A 108 -0.05 0.22 -12.78
CA VAL A 108 0.09 1.09 -11.61
C VAL A 108 -1.28 1.25 -10.96
N THR A 109 -1.36 1.11 -9.65
CA THR A 109 -2.61 1.33 -8.88
C THR A 109 -2.31 2.20 -7.67
N TYR A 110 -3.26 3.02 -7.25
CA TYR A 110 -3.09 3.94 -6.13
C TYR A 110 -4.24 3.82 -5.12
N TYR A 111 -3.89 3.78 -3.84
CA TYR A 111 -4.81 3.58 -2.72
C TYR A 111 -4.49 4.59 -1.64
N SER A 112 -5.51 5.18 -1.02
CA SER A 112 -5.30 6.07 0.10
C SER A 112 -6.51 6.14 1.05
N GLY A 113 -6.21 6.36 2.33
CA GLY A 113 -7.18 6.47 3.41
C GLY A 113 -7.79 5.13 3.84
N GLY A 114 -8.49 5.15 4.98
CA GLY A 114 -9.20 3.97 5.50
C GLY A 114 -8.41 3.14 6.50
N ALA A 115 -9.11 2.23 7.18
CA ALA A 115 -8.58 1.47 8.31
C ALA A 115 -7.99 0.10 7.95
N ASP A 116 -8.33 -0.46 6.77
CA ASP A 116 -7.91 -1.80 6.37
C ASP A 116 -7.56 -1.89 4.89
N MET A 117 -6.56 -1.11 4.46
CA MET A 117 -6.06 -1.25 3.09
C MET A 117 -5.14 -2.47 2.98
N VAL A 118 -5.54 -3.44 2.16
CA VAL A 118 -4.75 -4.64 1.87
C VAL A 118 -4.30 -4.62 0.40
N PRO A 119 -2.99 -4.56 0.11
CA PRO A 119 -2.52 -4.57 -1.26
C PRO A 119 -2.83 -5.89 -1.98
N HIS A 120 -3.41 -5.79 -3.17
CA HIS A 120 -3.54 -6.92 -4.10
C HIS A 120 -2.19 -7.24 -4.72
N ILE A 121 -1.70 -8.45 -4.51
CA ILE A 121 -0.38 -8.88 -4.97
C ILE A 121 -0.44 -10.09 -5.90
N PRO A 122 0.46 -10.17 -6.89
CA PRO A 122 0.55 -11.32 -7.79
C PRO A 122 0.58 -12.67 -7.07
N ASP A 123 1.25 -12.75 -5.92
CA ASP A 123 1.37 -13.94 -5.07
C ASP A 123 0.03 -14.51 -4.60
N VAL A 124 -1.04 -13.71 -4.58
CA VAL A 124 -2.38 -14.14 -4.15
C VAL A 124 -3.30 -14.21 -5.36
N CYS A 125 -3.31 -13.15 -6.16
CA CYS A 125 -4.27 -13.00 -7.25
C CYS A 125 -4.00 -13.99 -8.41
N LEU A 126 -2.73 -14.24 -8.76
CA LEU A 126 -2.42 -15.18 -9.83
C LEU A 126 -2.65 -16.63 -9.40
N LEU A 127 -2.41 -16.97 -8.13
CA LEU A 127 -2.78 -18.27 -7.58
C LEU A 127 -4.29 -18.52 -7.67
N GLY A 128 -5.09 -17.53 -7.28
CA GLY A 128 -6.55 -17.58 -7.44
C GLY A 128 -7.01 -17.69 -8.90
N SER A 129 -6.16 -17.28 -9.85
CA SER A 129 -6.40 -17.37 -11.30
C SER A 129 -5.88 -18.68 -11.94
N GLY A 130 -5.48 -19.65 -11.09
CA GLY A 130 -5.01 -20.97 -11.52
C GLY A 130 -3.56 -21.02 -11.99
N TYR A 131 -2.73 -20.03 -11.63
CA TYR A 131 -1.28 -20.12 -11.79
C TYR A 131 -0.67 -20.85 -10.60
N GLU A 132 0.46 -21.51 -10.83
CA GLU A 132 1.29 -22.11 -9.79
C GLU A 132 2.66 -21.42 -9.74
N PRO A 133 3.28 -21.26 -8.57
CA PRO A 133 4.65 -20.75 -8.47
C PRO A 133 5.60 -21.71 -9.19
N ALA A 134 6.36 -21.19 -10.16
CA ALA A 134 7.36 -21.99 -10.85
C ALA A 134 8.64 -22.17 -10.03
N GLN A 135 8.84 -21.30 -9.04
CA GLN A 135 9.97 -21.24 -8.11
C GLN A 135 9.61 -20.32 -6.93
N ALA A 136 10.45 -20.29 -5.89
CA ALA A 136 10.29 -19.38 -4.77
C ALA A 136 10.26 -17.91 -5.22
N HIS A 137 9.35 -17.13 -4.64
CA HIS A 137 9.30 -15.69 -4.82
C HIS A 137 10.45 -15.04 -4.05
N GLU A 138 11.05 -14.01 -4.63
CA GLU A 138 12.25 -13.35 -4.08
C GLU A 138 11.97 -11.87 -3.86
N ASN A 139 12.53 -11.31 -2.78
CA ASN A 139 12.68 -9.88 -2.64
C ASN A 139 14.13 -9.55 -2.98
N THR A 140 14.34 -8.63 -3.92
CA THR A 140 15.66 -8.18 -4.35
C THR A 140 15.63 -6.68 -4.55
N GLU A 141 16.78 -6.09 -4.87
CA GLU A 141 16.91 -4.66 -5.12
C GLU A 141 17.33 -4.44 -6.57
N ILE A 142 16.73 -3.45 -7.20
CA ILE A 142 17.12 -2.98 -8.51
C ILE A 142 17.72 -1.60 -8.34
N THR A 143 18.97 -1.45 -8.77
CA THR A 143 19.63 -0.14 -8.87
C THR A 143 19.16 0.57 -10.13
N LEU A 144 18.68 1.79 -9.97
CA LEU A 144 18.23 2.66 -11.05
C LEU A 144 19.16 3.86 -11.17
N ASP A 145 19.38 4.31 -12.41
CA ASP A 145 19.84 5.68 -12.66
C ASP A 145 18.67 6.64 -12.46
N TRP A 146 18.62 7.27 -11.28
CA TRP A 146 17.55 8.18 -10.89
C TRP A 146 17.81 9.58 -11.46
N ALA A 147 16.73 10.27 -11.83
CA ALA A 147 16.77 11.58 -12.48
C ALA A 147 17.79 12.53 -11.82
N GLY A 148 18.88 12.84 -12.52
CA GLY A 148 20.00 13.65 -12.01
C GLY A 148 21.32 12.90 -11.82
N GLY A 149 21.39 11.61 -12.16
CA GLY A 149 22.61 10.79 -12.08
C GLY A 149 22.86 10.18 -10.69
N GLU A 150 21.87 10.22 -9.81
CA GLU A 150 21.93 9.56 -8.50
C GLU A 150 21.49 8.10 -8.64
N LEU A 151 22.21 7.18 -8.00
CA LEU A 151 21.78 5.78 -7.99
C LEU A 151 20.73 5.57 -6.89
N ALA A 152 19.57 5.04 -7.27
CA ALA A 152 18.51 4.68 -6.33
C ALA A 152 18.32 3.17 -6.27
N GLU A 153 18.35 2.59 -5.07
CA GLU A 153 18.04 1.18 -4.83
C GLU A 153 16.55 1.00 -4.56
N ILE A 154 15.85 0.34 -5.48
CA ILE A 154 14.42 0.10 -5.36
C ILE A 154 14.19 -1.36 -4.95
N PRO A 155 13.63 -1.62 -3.74
CA PRO A 155 13.25 -2.96 -3.35
C PRO A 155 12.08 -3.43 -4.21
N VAL A 156 12.24 -4.58 -4.85
CA VAL A 156 11.23 -5.23 -5.68
C VAL A 156 10.96 -6.64 -5.21
N ARG A 157 9.80 -7.17 -5.60
CA ARG A 157 9.43 -8.57 -5.46
C ARG A 157 9.28 -9.19 -6.83
N VAL A 158 9.92 -10.35 -7.00
CA VAL A 158 9.97 -11.08 -8.26
C VAL A 158 9.25 -12.41 -8.09
N CYS A 159 8.15 -12.57 -8.82
CA CYS A 159 7.31 -13.75 -8.77
C CYS A 159 7.24 -14.40 -10.15
N THR A 160 7.62 -15.67 -10.24
CA THR A 160 7.53 -16.43 -11.49
C THR A 160 6.51 -17.54 -11.35
N PHE A 161 5.60 -17.58 -12.32
CA PHE A 161 4.47 -18.47 -12.35
C PHE A 161 4.46 -19.32 -13.61
N VAL A 162 3.79 -20.46 -13.52
CA VAL A 162 3.41 -21.28 -14.66
C VAL A 162 1.91 -21.54 -14.63
N LYS A 163 1.29 -21.58 -15.79
CA LYS A 163 -0.08 -22.06 -15.97
C LYS A 163 -0.07 -23.13 -17.04
N THR A 164 -0.48 -24.34 -16.66
CA THR A 164 -0.57 -25.47 -17.57
C THR A 164 -2.01 -25.56 -18.07
N ALA A 165 -2.26 -25.07 -19.28
CA ALA A 165 -3.50 -25.33 -20.00
C ALA A 165 -3.29 -26.53 -20.95
N ILE A 166 -4.39 -27.22 -21.32
CA ILE A 166 -4.38 -28.46 -22.11
C ILE A 166 -3.50 -28.36 -23.37
N PHE A 167 -3.40 -27.17 -23.98
CA PHE A 167 -2.66 -26.95 -25.22
C PHE A 167 -1.49 -25.96 -25.09
N GLN A 168 -1.31 -25.31 -23.94
CA GLN A 168 -0.28 -24.28 -23.77
C GLN A 168 0.24 -24.22 -22.34
N ARG A 169 1.57 -24.24 -22.19
CA ARG A 169 2.23 -23.92 -20.93
C ARG A 169 2.66 -22.46 -20.99
N GLN A 170 2.01 -21.60 -20.22
CA GLN A 170 2.40 -20.21 -20.09
C GLN A 170 3.33 -20.05 -18.89
N ARG A 171 4.46 -19.36 -19.08
CA ARG A 171 5.33 -18.91 -17.98
C ARG A 171 5.24 -17.39 -17.92
N LEU A 172 5.09 -16.84 -16.71
CA LEU A 172 4.97 -15.39 -16.50
C LEU A 172 5.85 -15.00 -15.33
N THR A 173 6.74 -14.03 -15.52
CA THR A 173 7.43 -13.35 -14.42
C THR A 173 6.85 -11.96 -14.24
N VAL A 174 6.43 -11.66 -13.02
CA VAL A 174 5.97 -10.33 -12.60
C VAL A 174 6.97 -9.78 -11.60
N VAL A 175 7.44 -8.56 -11.86
CA VAL A 175 8.31 -7.79 -10.96
C VAL A 175 7.51 -6.59 -10.48
N TYR A 176 7.45 -6.37 -9.18
CA TYR A 176 6.67 -5.27 -8.62
C TYR A 176 7.30 -4.63 -7.40
N SER A 177 6.91 -3.38 -7.13
CA SER A 177 7.26 -2.64 -5.92
C SER A 177 6.04 -1.86 -5.44
N PHE A 178 6.11 -1.36 -4.21
CA PHE A 178 5.16 -0.40 -3.67
C PHE A 178 5.87 0.88 -3.28
N TYR A 179 5.23 2.01 -3.54
CA TYR A 179 5.58 3.29 -2.93
C TYR A 179 4.55 3.60 -1.85
N SER A 180 4.94 3.54 -0.57
CA SER A 180 4.04 3.67 0.58
C SER A 180 4.58 4.69 1.56
N ASN A 181 3.77 5.70 1.90
CA ASN A 181 4.12 6.81 2.79
C ASN A 181 5.54 7.35 2.49
N GLY A 182 5.80 7.69 1.23
CA GLY A 182 7.05 8.28 0.79
C GLY A 182 8.22 7.31 0.54
N ARG A 183 8.05 5.99 0.74
CA ARG A 183 9.16 5.02 0.63
C ARG A 183 8.81 3.78 -0.18
N PHE A 184 9.82 3.24 -0.87
CA PHE A 184 9.67 1.97 -1.59
C PHE A 184 9.73 0.75 -0.67
N VAL A 185 8.88 -0.26 -0.94
CA VAL A 185 8.89 -1.57 -0.27
C VAL A 185 8.49 -2.68 -1.23
N ALA A 186 9.01 -3.89 -0.99
CA ALA A 186 8.74 -5.06 -1.85
C ALA A 186 7.55 -5.94 -1.41
N THR A 187 6.99 -5.77 -0.20
CA THR A 187 6.01 -6.74 0.33
C THR A 187 4.77 -6.08 0.92
N ARG A 188 3.61 -6.76 0.78
CA ARG A 188 2.35 -6.33 1.41
C ARG A 188 2.49 -6.14 2.92
N THR A 189 3.30 -6.96 3.59
CA THR A 189 3.50 -6.85 5.04
C THR A 189 4.20 -5.55 5.39
N LYS A 190 5.24 -5.17 4.63
CA LYS A 190 5.91 -3.87 4.83
C LYS A 190 4.99 -2.70 4.51
N VAL A 191 4.12 -2.81 3.50
CA VAL A 191 3.08 -1.80 3.25
C VAL A 191 2.16 -1.68 4.46
N ARG A 192 1.58 -2.79 4.95
CA ARG A 192 0.68 -2.80 6.11
C ARG A 192 1.33 -2.18 7.35
N LEU A 193 2.60 -2.48 7.61
CA LEU A 193 3.33 -1.88 8.74
C LEU A 193 3.48 -0.36 8.57
N ARG A 194 3.76 0.13 7.36
CA ARG A 194 3.91 1.56 7.10
C ARG A 194 2.59 2.32 7.18
N ILE A 195 1.56 1.89 6.48
CA ILE A 195 0.28 2.61 6.47
C ILE A 195 -0.44 2.61 7.83
N ASN A 196 -0.07 1.68 8.73
CA ASN A 196 -0.61 1.61 10.09
C ASN A 196 0.30 2.23 11.16
N ASP A 197 1.35 2.97 10.76
CA ASP A 197 2.19 3.66 11.74
C ASP A 197 1.33 4.65 12.57
N PRO A 198 1.24 4.51 13.91
CA PRO A 198 0.35 5.34 14.73
C PRO A 198 0.77 6.82 14.81
N THR A 199 1.98 7.15 14.35
CA THR A 199 2.49 8.53 14.28
C THR A 199 1.99 9.27 13.05
N ASP A 200 1.70 8.56 11.96
CA ASP A 200 1.22 9.11 10.70
C ASP A 200 -0.27 9.52 10.78
N THR A 201 -0.60 10.62 10.13
CA THR A 201 -1.98 11.14 9.97
C THR A 201 -2.62 10.60 8.71
N TYR A 202 -1.86 10.56 7.63
CA TYR A 202 -2.27 10.09 6.33
C TYR A 202 -1.77 8.68 6.07
N ALA A 203 -2.41 7.99 5.13
CA ALA A 203 -1.89 6.74 4.61
C ALA A 203 -2.17 6.61 3.13
N PHE A 204 -1.16 6.18 2.39
CA PHE A 204 -1.34 5.75 1.02
C PHE A 204 -0.32 4.67 0.63
N PHE A 205 -0.63 3.97 -0.44
CA PHE A 205 0.38 3.27 -1.21
C PHE A 205 0.01 3.23 -2.68
N SER A 206 1.03 3.12 -3.52
CA SER A 206 0.89 2.78 -4.93
C SER A 206 1.62 1.49 -5.21
N LYS A 207 1.00 0.58 -5.97
CA LYS A 207 1.67 -0.61 -6.49
C LYS A 207 2.04 -0.34 -7.94
N ILE A 208 3.27 -0.65 -8.30
CA ILE A 208 3.74 -0.69 -9.68
C ILE A 208 4.23 -2.10 -10.00
N GLU A 209 3.76 -2.66 -11.11
CA GLU A 209 4.14 -3.99 -11.56
C GLU A 209 4.39 -4.04 -13.06
N VAL A 210 5.40 -4.82 -13.45
CA VAL A 210 5.83 -5.02 -14.82
C VAL A 210 5.92 -6.51 -15.08
N SER A 211 5.51 -6.93 -16.27
CA SER A 211 5.70 -8.29 -16.74
C SER A 211 5.98 -8.35 -18.23
N PHE A 212 6.73 -9.38 -18.64
CA PHE A 212 7.10 -9.63 -20.02
C PHE A 212 6.63 -11.05 -20.39
N PRO A 213 5.69 -11.22 -21.34
CA PRO A 213 5.10 -12.53 -21.62
C PRO A 213 6.08 -13.60 -22.09
N GLN A 214 7.19 -13.20 -22.72
CA GLN A 214 8.15 -14.13 -23.34
C GLN A 214 9.51 -14.14 -22.64
N ALA A 215 9.75 -13.23 -21.70
CA ALA A 215 11.06 -13.10 -21.07
C ALA A 215 11.29 -14.14 -19.98
N THR A 216 12.56 -14.53 -19.85
CA THR A 216 13.03 -15.24 -18.67
C THR A 216 12.94 -14.33 -17.44
N ARG A 217 13.15 -14.93 -16.27
CA ARG A 217 13.14 -14.20 -15.01
C ARG A 217 14.21 -13.11 -14.95
N ALA A 218 15.43 -13.42 -15.38
CA ALA A 218 16.55 -12.48 -15.36
C ALA A 218 16.32 -11.31 -16.32
N GLU A 219 15.85 -11.61 -17.53
CA GLU A 219 15.46 -10.60 -18.51
C GLU A 219 14.31 -9.73 -17.98
N SER A 220 13.32 -10.31 -17.32
CA SER A 220 12.21 -9.53 -16.72
C SER A 220 12.69 -8.53 -15.67
N ILE A 221 13.71 -8.89 -14.88
CA ILE A 221 14.33 -7.97 -13.91
C ILE A 221 15.03 -6.82 -14.62
N ASP A 222 15.86 -7.10 -15.64
CA ASP A 222 16.54 -6.05 -16.41
C ASP A 222 15.56 -5.15 -17.20
N GLY A 223 14.54 -5.74 -17.83
CA GLY A 223 13.48 -4.99 -18.50
C GLY A 223 12.70 -4.10 -17.53
N THR A 224 12.42 -4.60 -16.32
CA THR A 224 11.76 -3.81 -15.28
C THR A 224 12.63 -2.64 -14.83
N ARG A 225 13.95 -2.84 -14.65
CA ARG A 225 14.90 -1.77 -14.35
C ARG A 225 14.78 -0.62 -15.35
N LYS A 226 14.83 -0.94 -16.65
CA LYS A 226 14.74 0.07 -17.73
C LYS A 226 13.41 0.84 -17.72
N ILE A 227 12.30 0.16 -17.45
CA ILE A 227 10.99 0.82 -17.34
C ILE A 227 10.94 1.68 -16.08
N PHE A 228 11.43 1.19 -14.94
CA PHE A 228 11.44 1.89 -13.66
C PHE A 228 12.28 3.17 -13.70
N GLU A 229 13.44 3.16 -14.38
CA GLU A 229 14.27 4.35 -14.63
C GLU A 229 13.50 5.48 -15.33
N ARG A 230 12.46 5.16 -16.11
CA ARG A 230 11.64 6.16 -16.80
C ARG A 230 10.39 6.54 -16.03
N VAL A 231 9.63 5.55 -15.57
CA VAL A 231 8.29 5.78 -15.02
C VAL A 231 8.33 6.25 -13.56
N LEU A 232 9.25 5.76 -12.73
CA LEU A 232 9.26 6.10 -11.31
C LEU A 232 9.57 7.58 -11.05
N PRO A 233 10.55 8.22 -11.71
CA PRO A 233 10.79 9.65 -11.50
C PRO A 233 9.56 10.51 -11.82
N VAL A 234 8.83 10.16 -12.89
CA VAL A 234 7.61 10.86 -13.31
C VAL A 234 6.49 10.65 -12.30
N LEU A 235 6.28 9.41 -11.85
CA LEU A 235 5.27 9.09 -10.83
C LEU A 235 5.55 9.83 -9.51
N VAL A 236 6.78 9.81 -9.01
CA VAL A 236 7.16 10.48 -7.75
C VAL A 236 7.00 11.99 -7.87
N ARG A 237 7.48 12.58 -8.97
CA ARG A 237 7.48 14.03 -9.19
C ARG A 237 6.06 14.56 -9.39
N ASP A 238 5.31 13.98 -10.34
CA ASP A 238 4.12 14.60 -10.91
C ASP A 238 2.80 14.01 -10.38
N HIS A 239 2.79 12.75 -9.93
CA HIS A 239 1.55 12.04 -9.60
C HIS A 239 1.40 11.73 -8.11
N TRP A 240 2.39 11.10 -7.50
CA TRP A 240 2.32 10.69 -6.10
C TRP A 240 2.47 11.90 -5.17
N PRO A 241 1.70 11.93 -4.08
CA PRO A 241 1.76 13.04 -3.14
C PRO A 241 3.10 13.08 -2.41
N ASP A 242 3.46 14.29 -1.96
CA ASP A 242 4.55 14.48 -1.02
C ASP A 242 4.04 14.14 0.39
N PHE A 243 4.45 12.97 0.88
CA PHE A 243 4.01 12.47 2.18
C PHE A 243 4.54 13.32 3.33
N GLU A 244 5.82 13.68 3.29
CA GLU A 244 6.49 14.38 4.39
C GLU A 244 5.92 15.78 4.54
N ALA A 245 5.74 16.50 3.42
CA ALA A 245 5.10 17.81 3.43
C ALA A 245 3.66 17.77 3.97
N ALA A 246 2.89 16.73 3.63
CA ALA A 246 1.52 16.57 4.14
C ALA A 246 1.50 16.30 5.66
N GLU A 247 2.38 15.45 6.17
CA GLU A 247 2.51 15.20 7.61
C GLU A 247 3.00 16.44 8.37
N ASP A 248 3.95 17.19 7.82
CA ASP A 248 4.41 18.46 8.40
C ASP A 248 3.29 19.48 8.52
N ALA A 249 2.49 19.65 7.46
CA ALA A 249 1.32 20.52 7.49
C ALA A 249 0.32 20.09 8.57
N ALA A 250 0.01 18.79 8.67
CA ALA A 250 -0.90 18.28 9.69
C ALA A 250 -0.35 18.42 11.12
N ARG A 251 0.97 18.32 11.33
CA ARG A 251 1.60 18.59 12.62
C ARG A 251 1.49 20.06 13.01
N ASN A 252 1.77 20.96 12.08
CA ASN A 252 1.71 22.41 12.31
C ASN A 252 0.28 22.87 12.63
N ASP A 253 -0.73 22.35 11.92
CA ASP A 253 -2.14 22.66 12.17
C ASP A 253 -2.62 22.24 13.57
N ARG A 254 -2.04 21.17 14.14
CA ARG A 254 -2.33 20.73 15.51
C ARG A 254 -1.64 21.57 16.57
N ALA A 255 -0.49 22.18 16.24
CA ALA A 255 0.31 22.97 17.17
C ALA A 255 -0.24 24.39 17.39
N VAL A 256 -1.02 24.93 16.44
CA VAL A 256 -1.65 26.25 16.58
C VAL A 256 -2.96 26.12 17.37
N PRO A 257 -3.08 26.69 18.58
CA PRO A 257 -4.36 26.74 19.28
C PRO A 257 -5.32 27.58 18.45
N ARG A 258 -6.43 27.00 17.97
CA ARG A 258 -7.49 27.78 17.35
C ARG A 258 -8.00 28.78 18.39
N LYS A 259 -7.64 30.05 18.26
CA LYS A 259 -8.32 31.14 18.97
C LYS A 259 -9.77 31.08 18.53
N ASN A 260 -10.67 30.72 19.44
CA ASN A 260 -12.11 30.83 19.23
C ASN A 260 -12.44 32.29 18.89
N SER A 261 -12.56 32.62 17.60
CA SER A 261 -12.95 33.95 17.13
C SER A 261 -14.42 34.06 16.74
N ASP A 262 -15.22 33.02 16.99
CA ASP A 262 -16.65 33.00 16.63
C ASP A 262 -17.51 32.99 17.89
N SER A 263 -17.56 34.15 18.57
CA SER A 263 -18.65 34.52 19.48
C SER A 263 -19.22 35.91 19.16
N ALA A 264 -19.16 36.31 17.89
CA ALA A 264 -20.02 37.39 17.40
C ALA A 264 -21.39 36.79 17.07
N GLY A 265 -22.29 36.83 18.06
CA GLY A 265 -23.71 36.56 17.83
C GLY A 265 -24.27 37.53 16.78
N PRO A 266 -25.32 37.13 16.03
CA PRO A 266 -25.92 37.99 15.02
C PRO A 266 -26.43 39.29 15.68
N PRO A 267 -26.25 40.46 15.04
CA PRO A 267 -26.75 41.72 15.57
C PRO A 267 -28.28 41.68 15.68
N ILE A 268 -28.79 42.02 16.86
CA ILE A 268 -30.23 42.18 17.11
C ILE A 268 -30.65 43.50 16.46
N GLU A 269 -31.53 43.44 15.46
CA GLU A 269 -32.14 44.63 14.86
C GLU A 269 -33.14 45.27 15.84
N PRO A 270 -33.09 46.61 16.04
CA PRO A 270 -34.12 47.31 16.80
C PRO A 270 -35.35 47.63 15.94
N ASN A 271 -36.54 47.36 16.50
CA ASN A 271 -37.85 47.82 16.02
C ASN A 271 -38.00 49.34 16.06
#